data_AF-A0AA96GGB1-F1
#
_entry.id   AF-A0AA96GGB1-F1
#
_cell.length_a   1.000
_cell.length_b   1.000
_cell.length_c   1.000
_cell.angle_alpha   90.00
_cell.angle_beta   90.00
_cell.angle_gamma   90.00
#
_symmetry.space_group_name_H-M   'P 1'
#
loop_
_entity.id
_entity.type
_entity.pdbx_description
1 polymer ?
#
loop_
_entity_poly.entity_id
_entity_poly.type
_entity_poly.pdbx_seq_one_letter_code
_entity_poly.pdbx_strand_id
1 'polypeptide(L)'
;MMRLGNLTLGKPFLWPVERFLRNTIFVLAIFDLAVILVRKIGFDWFSYTLFFALGIFIITVGLFYRSSGRSERISMTLMATGMLLLFTIVLSVFGYLLLPLWREPIDPFLVQIDAWFGYSWPDIVQFAGRHPLFNELTRYAYLSSIPQMALLFIILGFGGKQKELHVFILSITASGLATLGFWALFPAFGTSVLYDISGTIEQAARPLVGSSYGAELLRLGAEGPKFISPKDMEGLVAFPSYHTIMAVLAMYAARTTRWWFPILIVINLFVLPGVLIHGGHHLIDVFGGVLTAACIIYVARQVVPGKEIQADGVFVAPEQEMAFSKCSTDMPGLHP
;
A
#
# COMPACT_ATOMS: atom_id res chain seq x y z
N MET A 1 32.57 24.61 33.94
CA MET A 1 31.77 23.38 34.09
C MET A 1 30.56 23.47 33.16
N MET A 2 30.68 22.93 31.94
CA MET A 2 29.53 22.75 31.05
C MET A 2 28.59 21.73 31.67
N ARG A 3 27.34 22.12 31.91
CA ARG A 3 26.27 21.17 32.23
C ARG A 3 26.04 20.30 30.99
N LEU A 4 26.57 19.08 31.01
CA LEU A 4 26.08 17.98 30.19
C LEU A 4 24.59 17.83 30.49
N GLY A 5 23.76 18.32 29.59
CA GLY A 5 22.32 18.19 29.67
C GLY A 5 21.96 16.71 29.77
N ASN A 6 21.07 16.41 30.71
CA ASN A 6 20.43 15.11 30.87
C ASN A 6 20.01 14.57 29.49
N LEU A 7 20.73 13.56 29.01
CA LEU A 7 20.29 12.67 27.94
C LEU A 7 18.96 12.07 28.41
N THR A 8 17.88 12.66 27.92
CA THR A 8 16.53 12.13 28.09
C THR A 8 16.53 10.67 27.62
N LEU A 9 16.02 9.78 28.48
CA LEU A 9 15.88 8.34 28.25
C LEU A 9 15.52 8.07 26.79
N GLY A 10 16.42 7.34 26.13
CA GLY A 10 16.55 7.28 24.68
C GLY A 10 15.25 6.98 23.95
N LYS A 11 14.84 7.89 23.05
CA LYS A 11 13.84 7.57 22.03
C LYS A 11 14.29 6.28 21.32
N PRO A 12 13.41 5.28 21.14
CA PRO A 12 13.79 4.07 20.42
C PRO A 12 14.28 4.46 19.02
N PHE A 13 15.43 3.91 18.62
CA PHE A 13 16.07 4.23 17.34
C PHE A 13 15.12 4.01 16.14
N LEU A 14 14.27 2.98 16.23
CA LEU A 14 13.18 2.70 15.33
C LEU A 14 11.87 2.55 16.11
N TRP A 15 10.78 3.09 15.58
CA TRP A 15 9.43 2.89 16.09
C TRP A 15 8.97 1.42 15.91
N PRO A 16 7.98 0.92 16.69
CA PRO A 16 7.51 -0.47 16.55
C PRO A 16 7.10 -0.85 15.12
N VAL A 17 6.40 0.04 14.40
CA VAL A 17 6.01 -0.17 13.00
C VAL A 17 7.23 -0.23 12.07
N GLU A 18 8.21 0.66 12.26
CA GLU A 18 9.46 0.63 11.48
C GLU A 18 10.26 -0.66 11.73
N ARG A 19 10.28 -1.18 12.97
CA ARG A 19 10.90 -2.48 13.28
C ARG A 19 10.19 -3.63 12.61
N PHE A 20 8.85 -3.64 12.65
CA PHE A 20 8.05 -4.65 11.96
C PHE A 20 8.31 -4.65 10.45
N LEU A 21 8.30 -3.47 9.82
CA LEU A 21 8.57 -3.32 8.39
C LEU A 21 10.00 -3.75 8.04
N ARG A 22 11.01 -3.31 8.79
CA ARG A 22 12.40 -3.74 8.61
C ARG A 22 12.54 -5.26 8.69
N ASN A 23 11.96 -5.88 9.71
CA ASN A 23 12.04 -7.33 9.88
C ASN A 23 11.35 -8.06 8.73
N THR A 24 10.19 -7.56 8.27
CA THR A 24 9.49 -8.08 7.09
C THR A 24 10.37 -8.01 5.85
N ILE A 25 10.97 -6.85 5.58
CA ILE A 25 11.88 -6.65 4.44
C ILE A 25 13.05 -7.64 4.51
N PHE A 26 13.66 -7.78 5.69
CA PHE A 26 14.82 -8.65 5.87
C PHE A 26 14.46 -10.13 5.66
N VAL A 27 13.34 -10.58 6.21
CA VAL A 27 12.86 -11.96 6.05
C VAL A 27 12.55 -12.25 4.58
N LEU A 28 11.82 -11.37 3.90
CA LEU A 28 11.52 -11.52 2.47
C LEU A 28 12.81 -11.51 1.64
N ALA A 29 13.71 -10.55 1.84
CA ALA A 29 14.95 -10.46 1.08
C ALA A 29 15.84 -11.71 1.22
N ILE A 30 15.94 -12.28 2.43
CA ILE A 30 16.68 -13.52 2.65
C ILE A 30 16.01 -14.70 1.96
N PHE A 31 14.68 -14.81 2.11
CA PHE A 31 13.91 -15.86 1.47
C PHE A 31 14.06 -15.79 -0.05
N ASP A 32 13.87 -14.60 -0.63
CA ASP A 32 13.98 -14.36 -2.06
C ASP A 32 15.36 -14.74 -2.58
N LEU A 33 16.42 -14.26 -1.91
CA LEU A 33 17.80 -14.59 -2.26
C LEU A 33 18.04 -16.10 -2.21
N ALA A 34 17.58 -16.78 -1.16
CA ALA A 34 17.73 -18.23 -1.02
C ALA A 34 17.03 -18.97 -2.16
N VAL A 35 15.79 -18.61 -2.48
CA VAL A 35 15.01 -19.27 -3.55
C VAL A 35 15.62 -18.99 -4.93
N ILE A 36 16.06 -17.76 -5.21
CA ILE A 36 16.73 -17.40 -6.47
C ILE A 36 17.98 -18.26 -6.67
N LEU A 37 18.82 -18.40 -5.64
CA LEU A 37 20.05 -19.18 -5.71
C LEU A 37 19.78 -20.68 -5.84
N VAL A 38 18.82 -21.23 -5.09
CA VAL A 38 18.46 -22.65 -5.13
C VAL A 38 17.83 -23.03 -6.47
N ARG A 39 16.88 -22.22 -6.96
CA ARG A 39 16.20 -22.46 -8.24
C ARG A 39 17.02 -22.01 -9.46
N LYS A 40 18.16 -21.35 -9.24
CA LYS A 40 19.06 -20.80 -10.28
C LYS A 40 18.32 -19.93 -11.30
N ILE A 41 17.38 -19.11 -10.82
CA ILE A 41 16.59 -18.20 -11.66
C ILE A 41 17.51 -17.08 -12.13
N GLY A 42 17.43 -16.72 -13.42
CA GLY A 42 18.15 -15.55 -13.92
C GLY A 42 17.67 -14.28 -13.22
N PHE A 43 18.59 -13.44 -12.76
CA PHE A 43 18.23 -12.29 -11.92
C PHE A 43 19.04 -11.05 -12.31
N ASP A 44 18.36 -9.91 -12.42
CA ASP A 44 18.99 -8.63 -12.72
C ASP A 44 19.67 -8.01 -11.49
N TRP A 45 20.81 -8.60 -11.11
CA TRP A 45 21.58 -8.19 -9.93
C TRP A 45 21.92 -6.70 -9.91
N PHE A 46 22.23 -6.12 -11.07
CA PHE A 46 22.62 -4.72 -11.15
C PHE A 46 21.45 -3.79 -10.82
N SER A 47 20.30 -3.94 -11.50
CA SER A 47 19.15 -3.07 -11.27
C SER A 47 18.64 -3.19 -9.83
N TYR A 48 18.52 -4.41 -9.30
CA TYR A 48 18.06 -4.61 -7.92
C TYR A 48 19.06 -4.03 -6.91
N THR A 49 20.37 -4.21 -7.10
CA THR A 49 21.39 -3.62 -6.21
C THR A 49 21.29 -2.10 -6.20
N LEU A 50 21.04 -1.46 -7.34
CA LEU A 50 20.87 0.00 -7.41
C LEU A 50 19.66 0.47 -6.61
N PHE A 51 18.51 -0.20 -6.74
CA PHE A 51 17.33 0.15 -5.96
C PHE A 51 17.52 -0.10 -4.47
N PHE A 52 18.17 -1.21 -4.09
CA PHE A 52 18.52 -1.48 -2.69
C PHE A 52 19.45 -0.41 -2.12
N ALA A 53 20.50 -0.04 -2.86
CA ALA A 53 21.43 1.01 -2.46
C ALA A 53 20.71 2.36 -2.28
N LEU A 54 19.79 2.71 -3.17
CA LEU A 54 18.97 3.92 -3.04
C LEU A 54 18.09 3.88 -1.78
N GLY A 55 17.40 2.77 -1.52
CA GLY A 55 16.58 2.61 -0.32
C GLY A 55 17.40 2.73 0.97
N ILE A 56 18.55 2.07 1.03
CA ILE A 56 19.47 2.14 2.18
C ILE A 56 20.05 3.55 2.34
N PHE A 57 20.40 4.22 1.25
CA PHE A 57 20.87 5.61 1.30
C PHE A 57 19.80 6.53 1.90
N ILE A 58 18.55 6.46 1.43
CA ILE A 58 17.43 7.25 1.95
C ILE A 58 17.22 6.98 3.45
N ILE A 59 17.21 5.70 3.87
CA ILE A 59 17.09 5.31 5.28
C ILE A 59 18.24 5.89 6.10
N THR A 60 19.48 5.80 5.60
CA THR A 60 20.68 6.29 6.30
C THR A 60 20.60 7.80 6.54
N VAL A 61 20.17 8.57 5.54
CA VAL A 61 19.93 10.01 5.70
C VAL A 61 18.81 10.25 6.72
N GLY A 62 17.72 9.49 6.68
CA GLY A 62 16.64 9.56 7.66
C GLY A 62 17.10 9.29 9.11
N LEU A 63 17.97 8.29 9.30
CA LEU A 63 18.58 7.96 10.59
C LEU A 63 19.51 9.07 11.07
N PHE A 64 20.28 9.69 10.18
CA PHE A 64 21.12 10.84 10.51
C PHE A 64 20.30 12.03 11.02
N TYR A 65 19.17 12.34 10.38
CA TYR A 65 18.28 13.41 10.86
C TYR A 65 17.67 13.09 12.23
N ARG A 66 17.38 11.81 12.53
CA ARG A 66 16.90 11.37 13.85
C ARG A 66 17.99 11.47 14.91
N SER A 67 19.16 10.89 14.64
CA SER A 67 20.25 10.79 15.61
C SER A 67 20.88 12.14 15.94
N SER A 68 20.92 13.06 14.96
CA SER A 68 21.36 14.43 15.19
C SER A 68 20.31 15.35 15.83
N GLY A 69 19.06 14.88 15.96
CA GLY A 69 17.96 15.68 16.51
C GLY A 69 17.53 16.86 15.64
N ARG A 70 18.00 16.96 14.38
CA ARG A 70 17.74 18.10 13.49
C ARG A 70 16.27 18.24 13.09
N SER A 71 15.62 17.13 12.74
CA SER A 71 14.20 17.13 12.37
C SER A 71 13.61 15.72 12.36
N GLU A 72 12.66 15.45 13.26
CA GLU A 72 11.93 14.17 13.26
C GLU A 72 11.03 14.05 12.02
N ARG A 73 10.51 15.15 11.49
CA ARG A 73 9.66 15.15 10.28
C ARG A 73 10.44 14.68 9.05
N ILE A 74 11.64 15.20 8.86
CA ILE A 74 12.53 14.75 7.77
C ILE A 74 12.89 13.28 7.98
N SER A 75 13.25 12.91 9.22
CA SER A 75 13.58 11.52 9.54
C SER A 75 12.44 10.56 9.20
N MET A 76 11.24 10.78 9.75
CA MET A 76 10.08 9.91 9.51
C MET A 76 9.75 9.78 8.03
N THR A 77 9.83 10.89 7.27
CA THR A 77 9.54 10.87 5.83
C THR A 77 10.55 10.03 5.05
N LEU A 78 11.84 10.22 5.32
CA LEU A 78 12.91 9.47 4.65
C LEU A 78 12.89 7.99 5.08
N MET A 79 12.74 7.71 6.37
CA MET A 79 12.61 6.36 6.91
C MET A 79 11.45 5.61 6.25
N ALA A 80 10.25 6.21 6.21
CA ALA A 80 9.08 5.60 5.59
C ALA A 80 9.26 5.38 4.08
N THR A 81 9.77 6.39 3.37
CA THR A 81 10.01 6.33 1.91
C THR A 81 11.02 5.23 1.57
N GLY A 82 12.17 5.21 2.25
CA GLY A 82 13.22 4.24 1.96
C GLY A 82 12.82 2.82 2.34
N MET A 83 12.14 2.61 3.48
CA MET A 83 11.64 1.30 3.86
C MET A 83 10.53 0.81 2.93
N LEU A 84 9.61 1.68 2.51
CA LEU A 84 8.57 1.29 1.56
C LEU A 84 9.16 0.89 0.21
N LEU A 85 10.13 1.66 -0.31
CA LEU A 85 10.82 1.32 -1.55
C LEU A 85 11.42 -0.09 -1.46
N LEU A 86 12.17 -0.38 -0.40
CA LEU A 86 12.73 -1.71 -0.18
C LEU A 86 11.65 -2.79 -0.05
N PHE A 87 10.58 -2.51 0.69
CA PHE A 87 9.45 -3.42 0.85
C PHE A 87 8.76 -3.76 -0.48
N THR A 88 8.50 -2.76 -1.32
CA THR A 88 7.86 -2.98 -2.63
C THR A 88 8.72 -3.85 -3.54
N ILE A 89 10.03 -3.68 -3.49
CA ILE A 89 10.98 -4.46 -4.30
C ILE A 89 10.98 -5.92 -3.86
N VAL A 90 11.17 -6.18 -2.56
CA VAL A 90 11.21 -7.57 -2.06
C VAL A 90 9.86 -8.25 -2.19
N LEU A 91 8.75 -7.54 -1.94
CA LEU A 91 7.42 -8.14 -2.10
C LEU A 91 7.13 -8.48 -3.56
N SER A 92 7.56 -7.64 -4.50
CA SER A 92 7.42 -7.89 -5.93
C SER A 92 8.23 -9.11 -6.38
N VAL A 93 9.50 -9.22 -5.96
CA VAL A 93 10.32 -10.40 -6.24
C VAL A 93 9.71 -11.64 -5.61
N PHE A 94 9.32 -11.58 -4.33
CA PHE A 94 8.68 -12.67 -3.63
C PHE A 94 7.45 -13.19 -4.38
N GLY A 95 6.59 -12.31 -4.91
CA GLY A 95 5.43 -12.70 -5.71
C GLY A 95 5.77 -13.51 -6.96
N TYR A 96 6.84 -13.14 -7.68
CA TYR A 96 7.33 -13.89 -8.83
C TYR A 96 7.94 -15.25 -8.45
N LEU A 97 8.52 -15.36 -7.25
CA LEU A 97 9.10 -16.61 -6.76
C LEU A 97 8.04 -17.63 -6.30
N LEU A 98 6.79 -17.20 -6.15
CA LEU A 98 5.65 -18.09 -5.91
C LEU A 98 5.19 -18.83 -7.19
N LEU A 99 5.73 -18.46 -8.35
CA LEU A 99 5.49 -19.14 -9.62
C LEU A 99 6.53 -20.26 -9.88
N PRO A 100 6.22 -21.28 -10.71
CA PRO A 100 4.91 -21.56 -11.31
C PRO A 100 3.84 -21.92 -10.28
N LEU A 101 2.57 -21.80 -10.66
CA LEU A 101 1.45 -22.07 -9.77
C LEU A 101 1.38 -23.56 -9.40
N TRP A 102 1.04 -23.84 -8.15
CA TRP A 102 0.86 -25.20 -7.65
C TRP A 102 -0.55 -25.76 -7.91
N ARG A 103 -1.47 -24.93 -8.40
CA ARG A 103 -2.86 -25.24 -8.72
C ARG A 103 -3.40 -24.32 -9.81
N GLU A 104 -4.50 -24.72 -10.42
CA GLU A 104 -5.22 -23.89 -11.37
C GLU A 104 -5.75 -22.59 -10.73
N PRO A 105 -5.73 -21.46 -11.47
CA PRO A 105 -6.32 -20.21 -11.04
C PRO A 105 -7.83 -20.32 -10.77
N ILE A 106 -8.33 -19.51 -9.84
CA ILE A 106 -9.76 -19.46 -9.49
C ILE A 106 -10.57 -18.50 -10.37
N ASP A 107 -9.96 -17.89 -11.39
CA ASP A 107 -10.65 -16.92 -12.27
C ASP A 107 -11.98 -17.47 -12.85
N PRO A 108 -12.11 -18.74 -13.29
CA PRO A 108 -13.38 -19.28 -13.76
C PRO A 108 -14.49 -19.33 -12.69
N PHE A 109 -14.12 -19.46 -11.41
CA PHE A 109 -15.06 -19.39 -10.29
C PHE A 109 -15.46 -17.94 -9.99
N LEU A 110 -14.51 -17.01 -10.05
CA LEU A 110 -14.79 -15.58 -9.85
C LEU A 110 -15.71 -15.01 -10.93
N VAL A 111 -15.56 -15.43 -12.20
CA VAL A 111 -16.50 -15.08 -13.28
C VAL A 111 -17.93 -15.53 -12.99
N GLN A 112 -18.11 -16.71 -12.37
CA GLN A 112 -19.47 -17.18 -12.03
C GLN A 112 -20.12 -16.30 -10.95
N ILE A 113 -19.34 -15.83 -9.97
CA ILE A 113 -19.81 -14.88 -8.96
C ILE A 113 -20.16 -13.55 -9.63
N ASP A 114 -19.28 -13.04 -10.48
CA ASP A 114 -19.47 -11.80 -11.23
C ASP A 114 -20.76 -11.82 -12.07
N ALA A 115 -21.06 -12.96 -12.69
CA ALA A 115 -22.28 -13.15 -13.48
C ALA A 115 -23.56 -13.01 -12.65
N TRP A 116 -23.54 -13.29 -11.34
CA TRP A 116 -24.69 -13.03 -10.46
C TRP A 116 -25.00 -11.54 -10.30
N PHE A 117 -24.01 -10.68 -10.53
CA PHE A 117 -24.17 -9.22 -10.56
C PHE A 117 -24.37 -8.68 -11.99
N GLY A 118 -24.41 -9.56 -12.99
CA GLY A 118 -24.48 -9.18 -14.41
C GLY A 118 -23.19 -8.53 -14.93
N TYR A 119 -22.06 -8.77 -14.27
CA TYR A 119 -20.76 -8.23 -14.69
C TYR A 119 -20.09 -9.12 -15.74
N SER A 120 -19.46 -8.48 -16.72
CA SER A 120 -18.65 -9.09 -17.78
C SER A 120 -17.59 -8.09 -18.19
N TRP A 121 -16.33 -8.53 -18.22
CA TRP A 121 -15.21 -7.65 -18.58
C TRP A 121 -15.31 -7.12 -20.02
N PRO A 122 -15.61 -7.93 -21.05
CA PRO A 122 -15.83 -7.42 -22.41
C PRO A 122 -16.89 -6.31 -22.49
N ASP A 123 -17.97 -6.41 -21.71
CA ASP A 123 -19.05 -5.43 -21.75
C ASP A 123 -18.63 -4.08 -21.14
N ILE A 124 -17.88 -4.08 -20.03
CA ILE A 124 -17.40 -2.83 -19.44
C ILE A 124 -16.29 -2.18 -20.26
N VAL A 125 -15.43 -2.97 -20.92
CA VAL A 125 -14.44 -2.45 -21.87
C VAL A 125 -15.13 -1.86 -23.10
N GLN A 126 -16.16 -2.53 -23.64
CA GLN A 126 -16.96 -1.99 -24.73
C GLN A 126 -17.66 -0.68 -24.34
N PHE A 127 -18.23 -0.61 -23.14
CA PHE A 127 -18.79 0.62 -22.59
C PHE A 127 -17.73 1.73 -22.53
N ALA A 128 -16.54 1.44 -22.00
CA ALA A 128 -15.45 2.41 -21.93
C ALA A 128 -15.04 2.93 -23.32
N GLY A 129 -14.96 2.05 -24.31
CA GLY A 129 -14.68 2.42 -25.71
C GLY A 129 -15.73 3.36 -26.33
N ARG A 130 -16.99 3.31 -25.87
CA ARG A 130 -18.06 4.24 -26.28
C ARG A 130 -18.05 5.56 -25.50
N HIS A 131 -17.31 5.65 -24.40
CA HIS A 131 -17.25 6.82 -23.53
C HIS A 131 -15.80 7.29 -23.28
N PRO A 132 -15.11 7.86 -24.28
CA PRO A 132 -13.66 8.12 -24.23
C PRO A 132 -13.22 9.01 -23.07
N LEU A 133 -13.99 10.04 -22.71
CA LEU A 133 -13.64 10.92 -21.58
C LEU A 133 -13.65 10.15 -20.26
N PHE A 134 -14.69 9.35 -20.01
CA PHE A 134 -14.78 8.52 -18.81
C PHE A 134 -13.64 7.48 -18.78
N ASN A 135 -13.37 6.85 -19.92
CA ASN A 135 -12.28 5.90 -20.07
C ASN A 135 -10.90 6.52 -19.73
N GLU A 136 -10.59 7.71 -20.25
CA GLU A 136 -9.32 8.38 -19.96
C GLU A 136 -9.23 8.84 -18.50
N LEU A 137 -10.32 9.38 -17.93
CA LEU A 137 -10.35 9.76 -16.51
C LEU A 137 -10.07 8.56 -15.59
N THR A 138 -10.70 7.41 -15.87
CA THR A 138 -10.46 6.17 -15.12
C THR A 138 -9.05 5.63 -15.34
N ARG A 139 -8.48 5.76 -16.55
CA ARG A 139 -7.11 5.36 -16.87
C ARG A 139 -6.08 6.17 -16.07
N TYR A 140 -6.21 7.49 -16.08
CA TYR A 140 -5.32 8.36 -15.33
C TYR A 140 -5.50 8.19 -13.81
N ALA A 141 -6.73 8.00 -13.34
CA ALA A 141 -6.99 7.68 -11.94
C ALA A 141 -6.28 6.38 -11.54
N TYR A 142 -6.44 5.30 -12.32
CA TYR A 142 -5.77 4.02 -12.09
C TYR A 142 -4.24 4.17 -12.02
N LEU A 143 -3.62 4.80 -13.02
CA LEU A 143 -2.18 5.05 -13.08
C LEU A 143 -1.66 5.92 -11.93
N SER A 144 -2.52 6.76 -11.34
CA SER A 144 -2.12 7.63 -10.24
C SER A 144 -2.00 6.91 -8.89
N SER A 145 -2.43 5.66 -8.76
CA SER A 145 -2.47 4.94 -7.47
C SER A 145 -1.11 4.90 -6.76
N ILE A 146 -0.04 4.50 -7.45
CA ILE A 146 1.33 4.47 -6.88
C ILE A 146 1.83 5.90 -6.55
N PRO A 147 1.74 6.89 -7.48
CA PRO A 147 2.04 8.27 -7.16
C PRO A 147 1.29 8.84 -5.95
N GLN A 148 0.00 8.50 -5.79
CA GLN A 148 -0.80 8.90 -4.64
C GLN A 148 -0.23 8.35 -3.32
N MET A 149 0.18 7.07 -3.29
CA MET A 149 0.82 6.48 -2.12
C MET A 149 2.06 7.29 -1.74
N ALA A 150 2.99 7.46 -2.68
CA ALA A 150 4.25 8.21 -2.48
C ALA A 150 4.00 9.64 -1.98
N LEU A 151 3.03 10.34 -2.57
CA LEU A 151 2.65 11.69 -2.16
C LEU A 151 2.10 11.73 -0.73
N LEU A 152 1.29 10.76 -0.32
CA LEU A 152 0.76 10.67 1.03
C LEU A 152 1.84 10.41 2.08
N PHE A 153 2.88 9.64 1.76
CA PHE A 153 4.06 9.49 2.63
C PHE A 153 4.74 10.84 2.89
N ILE A 154 4.94 11.62 1.82
CA ILE A 154 5.55 12.95 1.89
C ILE A 154 4.66 13.89 2.72
N ILE A 155 3.36 13.96 2.42
CA ILE A 155 2.41 14.84 3.11
C ILE A 155 2.30 14.51 4.60
N LEU A 156 2.11 13.24 4.95
CA LEU A 156 1.96 12.82 6.35
C LEU A 156 3.27 12.95 7.13
N GLY A 157 4.41 12.59 6.51
CA GLY A 157 5.73 12.67 7.11
C GLY A 157 6.17 14.10 7.40
N PHE A 158 6.16 14.97 6.38
CA PHE A 158 6.50 16.39 6.57
C PHE A 158 5.45 17.13 7.38
N GLY A 159 4.19 16.69 7.33
CA GLY A 159 3.11 17.20 8.18
C GLY A 159 3.26 16.82 9.67
N GLY A 160 4.23 15.97 10.04
CA GLY A 160 4.41 15.50 11.42
C GLY A 160 3.27 14.61 11.92
N LYS A 161 2.44 14.08 11.02
CA LYS A 161 1.29 13.22 11.33
C LYS A 161 1.75 11.78 11.57
N GLN A 162 2.62 11.60 12.57
CA GLN A 162 3.29 10.32 12.85
C GLN A 162 2.32 9.15 12.98
N LYS A 163 1.25 9.29 13.76
CA LYS A 163 0.26 8.21 13.95
C LYS A 163 -0.33 7.78 12.61
N GLU A 164 -0.72 8.74 11.79
CA GLU A 164 -1.35 8.49 10.49
C GLU A 164 -0.38 7.85 9.51
N LEU A 165 0.87 8.35 9.46
CA LEU A 165 1.94 7.76 8.68
C LEU A 165 2.20 6.30 9.09
N HIS A 166 2.26 6.01 10.39
CA HIS A 166 2.49 4.65 10.89
C HIS A 166 1.31 3.71 10.63
N VAL A 167 0.06 4.17 10.78
CA VAL A 167 -1.11 3.38 10.39
C VAL A 167 -1.08 3.09 8.90
N PHE A 168 -0.71 4.07 8.07
CA PHE A 168 -0.62 3.92 6.63
C PHE A 168 0.48 2.94 6.21
N ILE A 169 1.69 3.06 6.78
CA ILE A 169 2.80 2.10 6.58
C ILE A 169 2.35 0.70 6.93
N LEU A 170 1.83 0.51 8.14
CA LEU A 170 1.43 -0.81 8.61
C LEU A 170 0.32 -1.39 7.73
N SER A 171 -0.63 -0.56 7.29
CA SER A 171 -1.72 -1.00 6.43
C SER A 171 -1.22 -1.43 5.05
N ILE A 172 -0.29 -0.69 4.44
CA ILE A 172 0.32 -1.07 3.16
C ILE A 172 1.09 -2.39 3.32
N THR A 173 1.92 -2.52 4.35
CA THR A 173 2.71 -3.73 4.57
C THR A 173 1.83 -4.94 4.82
N ALA A 174 0.88 -4.84 5.74
CA ALA A 174 0.00 -5.94 6.10
C ALA A 174 -0.93 -6.33 4.94
N SER A 175 -1.46 -5.35 4.20
CA SER A 175 -2.34 -5.63 3.06
C SER A 175 -1.60 -6.23 1.88
N GLY A 176 -0.37 -5.78 1.59
CA GLY A 176 0.47 -6.41 0.56
C GLY A 176 0.76 -7.88 0.89
N LEU A 177 1.14 -8.18 2.13
CA LEU A 177 1.37 -9.55 2.60
C LEU A 177 0.09 -10.39 2.58
N ALA A 178 -1.04 -9.85 3.03
CA ALA A 178 -2.31 -10.57 3.05
C ALA A 178 -2.83 -10.86 1.64
N THR A 179 -2.73 -9.88 0.74
CA THR A 179 -3.12 -10.02 -0.67
C THR A 179 -2.28 -11.08 -1.36
N LEU A 180 -0.95 -11.00 -1.23
CA LEU A 180 -0.07 -11.96 -1.86
C LEU A 180 -0.15 -13.36 -1.23
N GLY A 181 -0.33 -13.44 0.10
CA GLY A 181 -0.54 -14.71 0.80
C GLY A 181 -1.86 -15.37 0.41
N PHE A 182 -2.94 -14.60 0.24
CA PHE A 182 -4.20 -15.11 -0.28
C PHE A 182 -4.03 -15.61 -1.72
N TRP A 183 -3.43 -14.80 -2.59
CA TRP A 183 -3.18 -15.16 -3.98
C TRP A 183 -2.28 -16.40 -4.11
N ALA A 184 -1.27 -16.56 -3.24
CA ALA A 184 -0.43 -17.74 -3.21
C ALA A 184 -1.25 -19.03 -2.96
N LEU A 185 -2.33 -18.95 -2.18
CA LEU A 185 -3.20 -20.09 -1.87
C LEU A 185 -4.33 -20.28 -2.89
N PHE A 186 -4.82 -19.18 -3.46
CA PHE A 186 -5.94 -19.13 -4.40
C PHE A 186 -5.58 -18.18 -5.54
N PRO A 187 -4.71 -18.61 -6.46
CA PRO A 187 -4.21 -17.73 -7.51
C PRO A 187 -5.34 -17.26 -8.42
N ALA A 188 -5.29 -15.99 -8.78
CA ALA A 188 -6.22 -15.35 -9.70
C ALA A 188 -5.44 -14.30 -10.51
N PHE A 189 -5.51 -14.40 -11.83
CA PHE A 189 -4.82 -13.52 -12.77
C PHE A 189 -5.72 -12.42 -13.35
N GLY A 190 -7.04 -12.54 -13.18
CA GLY A 190 -8.03 -11.60 -13.66
C GLY A 190 -8.70 -12.06 -14.95
N THR A 191 -9.57 -11.23 -15.50
CA THR A 191 -10.40 -11.55 -16.66
C THR A 191 -9.61 -11.57 -17.97
N SER A 192 -8.44 -10.94 -18.03
CA SER A 192 -7.59 -10.90 -19.23
C SER A 192 -7.06 -12.28 -19.65
N VAL A 193 -7.00 -13.26 -18.74
CA VAL A 193 -6.61 -14.64 -19.07
C VAL A 193 -7.77 -15.49 -19.60
N LEU A 194 -9.01 -15.00 -19.48
CA LEU A 194 -10.23 -15.74 -19.82
C LEU A 194 -10.90 -15.24 -21.10
N TYR A 195 -10.78 -13.95 -21.40
CA TYR A 195 -11.48 -13.32 -22.52
C TYR A 195 -10.49 -12.78 -23.54
N ASP A 196 -10.74 -13.10 -24.81
CA ASP A 196 -10.13 -12.41 -25.93
C ASP A 196 -11.06 -11.28 -26.37
N ILE A 197 -10.62 -10.03 -26.21
CA ILE A 197 -11.39 -8.86 -26.62
C ILE A 197 -11.07 -8.59 -28.10
N SER A 198 -12.10 -8.36 -28.93
CA SER A 198 -11.87 -8.06 -30.33
C SER A 198 -10.98 -6.81 -30.51
N GLY A 199 -10.05 -6.86 -31.47
CA GLY A 199 -9.06 -5.79 -31.66
C GLY A 199 -9.67 -4.40 -31.89
N THR A 200 -10.91 -4.31 -32.41
CA THR A 200 -11.62 -3.02 -32.54
C THR A 200 -12.03 -2.44 -31.18
N ILE A 201 -12.51 -3.28 -30.26
CA ILE A 201 -12.90 -2.84 -28.91
C ILE A 201 -11.66 -2.49 -28.09
N GLU A 202 -10.61 -3.33 -28.18
CA GLU A 202 -9.34 -3.10 -27.50
C GLU A 202 -8.69 -1.78 -27.95
N GLN A 203 -8.69 -1.47 -29.25
CA GLN A 203 -8.15 -0.20 -29.77
C GLN A 203 -8.94 1.04 -29.32
N ALA A 204 -10.25 0.90 -29.12
CA ALA A 204 -11.13 1.99 -28.70
C ALA A 204 -10.99 2.30 -27.21
N ALA A 205 -10.97 1.26 -26.36
CA ALA A 205 -10.89 1.41 -24.91
C ALA A 205 -9.45 1.47 -24.38
N ARG A 206 -8.47 0.91 -25.10
CA ARG A 206 -7.05 0.89 -24.74
C ARG A 206 -6.82 0.48 -23.27
N PRO A 207 -7.36 -0.67 -22.83
CA PRO A 207 -7.13 -1.13 -21.47
C PRO A 207 -5.62 -1.32 -21.23
N LEU A 208 -5.17 -1.09 -19.99
CA LEU A 208 -3.75 -1.25 -19.66
C LEU A 208 -3.32 -2.72 -19.65
N VAL A 209 -4.25 -3.63 -19.37
CA VAL A 209 -4.08 -5.07 -19.57
C VAL A 209 -4.94 -5.54 -20.76
N GLY A 210 -4.37 -6.41 -21.59
CA GLY A 210 -5.03 -6.95 -22.78
C GLY A 210 -4.65 -8.42 -23.02
N SER A 211 -4.95 -8.95 -24.20
CA SER A 211 -4.76 -10.38 -24.50
C SER A 211 -3.29 -10.82 -24.41
N SER A 212 -2.33 -9.97 -24.81
CA SER A 212 -0.89 -10.27 -24.71
C SER A 212 -0.41 -10.38 -23.25
N TYR A 213 -0.90 -9.50 -22.40
CA TYR A 213 -0.66 -9.52 -20.96
C TYR A 213 -1.23 -10.79 -20.31
N GLY A 214 -2.48 -11.14 -20.65
CA GLY A 214 -3.09 -12.38 -20.18
C GLY A 214 -2.31 -13.64 -20.61
N ALA A 215 -1.83 -13.67 -21.85
CA ALA A 215 -0.99 -14.77 -22.35
C ALA A 215 0.34 -14.89 -21.58
N GLU A 216 0.98 -13.77 -21.24
CA GLU A 216 2.21 -13.78 -20.43
C GLU A 216 1.94 -14.23 -19.00
N LEU A 217 0.83 -13.81 -18.37
CA LEU A 217 0.43 -14.30 -17.05
C LEU A 217 0.18 -15.82 -17.04
N LEU A 218 -0.47 -16.37 -18.07
CA LEU A 218 -0.65 -17.82 -18.22
C LEU A 218 0.69 -18.54 -18.40
N ARG A 219 1.60 -18.00 -19.21
CA ARG A 219 2.97 -18.55 -19.38
C ARG A 219 3.73 -18.54 -18.06
N LEU A 220 3.70 -17.42 -17.33
CA LEU A 220 4.29 -17.27 -16.01
C LEU A 220 3.66 -18.24 -14.99
N GLY A 221 2.35 -18.42 -15.04
CA GLY A 221 1.59 -19.38 -14.24
C GLY A 221 2.05 -20.82 -14.45
N ALA A 222 2.24 -21.22 -15.71
CA ALA A 222 2.60 -22.59 -16.08
C ALA A 222 4.10 -22.90 -15.94
N GLU A 223 4.96 -21.97 -16.38
CA GLU A 223 6.41 -22.20 -16.50
C GLU A 223 7.23 -21.52 -15.40
N GLY A 224 6.70 -20.47 -14.78
CA GLY A 224 7.44 -19.57 -13.92
C GLY A 224 8.35 -18.58 -14.69
N PRO A 225 9.00 -17.65 -13.97
CA PRO A 225 9.95 -16.71 -14.55
C PRO A 225 11.30 -17.38 -14.84
N LYS A 226 11.81 -17.18 -16.06
CA LYS A 226 13.19 -17.56 -16.43
C LYS A 226 14.19 -16.50 -16.01
N PHE A 227 13.75 -15.24 -16.03
CA PHE A 227 14.52 -14.07 -15.64
C PHE A 227 13.63 -13.12 -14.84
N ILE A 228 14.17 -12.52 -13.80
CA ILE A 228 13.48 -11.55 -12.95
C ILE A 228 14.25 -10.23 -13.04
N SER A 229 13.59 -9.20 -13.58
CA SER A 229 14.08 -7.82 -13.65
C SER A 229 12.98 -6.84 -13.27
N PRO A 230 13.30 -5.71 -12.60
CA PRO A 230 12.31 -4.68 -12.30
C PRO A 230 11.59 -4.11 -13.53
N LYS A 231 12.16 -4.28 -14.73
CA LYS A 231 11.60 -3.79 -16.00
C LYS A 231 10.48 -4.66 -16.54
N ASP A 232 10.45 -5.93 -16.16
CA ASP A 232 9.56 -6.96 -16.70
C ASP A 232 8.48 -7.36 -15.66
N MET A 233 8.31 -6.54 -14.63
CA MET A 233 7.36 -6.80 -13.54
C MET A 233 5.94 -6.39 -13.95
N GLU A 234 5.06 -7.37 -13.99
CA GLU A 234 3.64 -7.30 -14.27
C GLU A 234 2.82 -7.48 -12.99
N GLY A 235 1.56 -7.04 -13.02
CA GLY A 235 0.61 -7.23 -11.92
C GLY A 235 0.07 -8.66 -11.88
N LEU A 236 0.74 -9.54 -11.12
CA LEU A 236 0.37 -10.96 -11.03
C LEU A 236 -0.96 -11.22 -10.30
N VAL A 237 -1.40 -10.31 -9.44
CA VAL A 237 -2.47 -10.56 -8.46
C VAL A 237 -3.76 -9.84 -8.83
N ALA A 238 -4.80 -10.61 -9.16
CA ALA A 238 -6.15 -10.08 -9.35
C ALA A 238 -6.95 -10.02 -8.04
N PHE A 239 -7.14 -11.15 -7.35
CA PHE A 239 -7.96 -11.22 -6.14
C PHE A 239 -7.12 -11.36 -4.86
N PRO A 240 -7.36 -10.54 -3.81
CA PRO A 240 -8.17 -9.30 -3.81
C PRO A 240 -7.45 -8.15 -4.55
N SER A 241 -8.20 -7.18 -5.08
CA SER A 241 -7.62 -6.09 -5.88
C SER A 241 -6.75 -5.15 -5.04
N TYR A 242 -5.45 -5.14 -5.30
CA TYR A 242 -4.52 -4.25 -4.60
C TYR A 242 -4.67 -2.77 -4.99
N HIS A 243 -5.09 -2.48 -6.22
CA HIS A 243 -5.45 -1.11 -6.62
C HIS A 243 -6.65 -0.58 -5.83
N THR A 244 -7.64 -1.44 -5.57
CA THR A 244 -8.76 -1.09 -4.70
C THR A 244 -8.31 -0.86 -3.26
N ILE A 245 -7.41 -1.71 -2.75
CA ILE A 245 -6.80 -1.51 -1.43
C ILE A 245 -6.08 -0.14 -1.37
N MET A 246 -5.22 0.16 -2.34
CA MET A 246 -4.52 1.45 -2.41
C MET A 246 -5.50 2.62 -2.44
N ALA A 247 -6.61 2.51 -3.17
CA ALA A 247 -7.61 3.56 -3.24
C ALA A 247 -8.28 3.84 -1.88
N VAL A 248 -8.65 2.79 -1.15
CA VAL A 248 -9.20 2.91 0.21
C VAL A 248 -8.17 3.47 1.18
N LEU A 249 -6.93 2.96 1.13
CA LEU A 249 -5.84 3.45 1.97
C LEU A 249 -5.52 4.92 1.66
N ALA A 250 -5.57 5.36 0.40
CA ALA A 250 -5.34 6.74 -0.01
C ALA A 250 -6.38 7.68 0.60
N MET A 251 -7.67 7.37 0.41
CA MET A 251 -8.78 8.15 0.96
C MET A 251 -8.70 8.21 2.48
N TYR A 252 -8.41 7.07 3.11
CA TYR A 252 -8.30 7.00 4.56
C TYR A 252 -7.09 7.78 5.10
N ALA A 253 -5.92 7.68 4.49
CA ALA A 253 -4.73 8.43 4.90
C ALA A 253 -4.91 9.95 4.71
N ALA A 254 -5.61 10.35 3.65
CA ALA A 254 -5.88 11.75 3.33
C ALA A 254 -6.89 12.43 4.27
N ARG A 255 -7.65 11.67 5.06
CA ARG A 255 -8.77 12.21 5.89
C ARG A 255 -8.36 13.29 6.88
N THR A 256 -7.09 13.31 7.29
CA THR A 256 -6.53 14.35 8.19
C THR A 256 -5.96 15.56 7.44
N THR A 257 -6.02 15.57 6.11
CA THR A 257 -5.44 16.59 5.24
C THR A 257 -6.55 17.33 4.48
N ARG A 258 -7.04 18.42 5.09
CA ARG A 258 -8.29 19.12 4.72
C ARG A 258 -8.47 19.43 3.22
N TRP A 259 -7.40 19.83 2.53
CA TRP A 259 -7.45 20.21 1.11
C TRP A 259 -7.32 19.03 0.15
N TRP A 260 -6.55 18.00 0.54
CA TRP A 260 -6.28 16.83 -0.31
C TRP A 260 -7.39 15.78 -0.25
N PHE A 261 -8.11 15.72 0.87
CA PHE A 261 -9.17 14.72 1.08
C PHE A 261 -10.25 14.70 0.00
N PRO A 262 -10.94 15.80 -0.36
CA PRO A 262 -11.99 15.76 -1.38
C PRO A 262 -11.45 15.40 -2.77
N ILE A 263 -10.23 15.86 -3.10
CA ILE A 263 -9.58 15.56 -4.38
C ILE A 263 -9.30 14.06 -4.48
N LEU A 264 -8.71 13.47 -3.44
CA LEU A 264 -8.39 12.05 -3.42
C LEU A 264 -9.63 11.16 -3.38
N ILE A 265 -10.73 11.59 -2.75
CA ILE A 265 -12.01 10.87 -2.87
C ILE A 265 -12.44 10.80 -4.33
N VAL A 266 -12.50 11.95 -5.02
CA VAL A 266 -12.96 11.98 -6.41
C VAL A 266 -12.07 11.09 -7.29
N ILE A 267 -10.75 11.23 -7.20
CA ILE A 267 -9.82 10.41 -7.99
C ILE A 267 -10.02 8.91 -7.69
N ASN A 268 -10.14 8.52 -6.41
CA ASN A 268 -10.26 7.12 -6.03
C ASN A 268 -11.63 6.51 -6.36
N LEU A 269 -12.68 7.32 -6.47
CA LEU A 269 -13.96 6.88 -7.06
C LEU A 269 -13.81 6.53 -8.55
N PHE A 270 -12.90 7.17 -9.29
CA PHE A 270 -12.55 6.79 -10.66
C PHE A 270 -11.56 5.62 -10.72
N VAL A 271 -10.78 5.35 -9.67
CA VAL A 271 -9.92 4.15 -9.61
C VAL A 271 -10.76 2.89 -9.67
N LEU A 272 -11.91 2.82 -8.97
CA LEU A 272 -12.73 1.60 -8.91
C LEU A 272 -13.20 1.10 -10.30
N PRO A 273 -13.84 1.91 -11.17
CA PRO A 273 -14.11 1.48 -12.54
C PRO A 273 -12.82 1.32 -13.37
N GLY A 274 -11.76 2.06 -13.07
CA GLY A 274 -10.46 1.87 -13.72
C GLY A 274 -9.84 0.50 -13.46
N VAL A 275 -10.03 -0.06 -12.26
CA VAL A 275 -9.62 -1.42 -11.89
C VAL A 275 -10.30 -2.46 -12.78
N LEU A 276 -11.59 -2.26 -13.08
CA LEU A 276 -12.35 -3.15 -13.95
C LEU A 276 -11.99 -2.98 -15.43
N ILE A 277 -11.90 -1.74 -15.91
CA ILE A 277 -11.65 -1.44 -17.32
C ILE A 277 -10.20 -1.74 -17.69
N HIS A 278 -9.27 -1.12 -16.97
CA HIS A 278 -7.85 -1.11 -17.32
C HIS A 278 -7.05 -2.21 -16.63
N GLY A 279 -7.48 -2.64 -15.45
CA GLY A 279 -6.81 -3.68 -14.67
C GLY A 279 -7.27 -5.10 -14.98
N GLY A 280 -8.36 -5.29 -15.73
CA GLY A 280 -8.89 -6.61 -16.07
C GLY A 280 -9.25 -7.44 -14.84
N HIS A 281 -9.78 -6.79 -13.81
CA HIS A 281 -10.20 -7.45 -12.58
C HIS A 281 -11.61 -8.02 -12.68
N HIS A 282 -11.87 -9.06 -11.90
CA HIS A 282 -13.23 -9.46 -11.58
C HIS A 282 -13.91 -8.38 -10.74
N LEU A 283 -15.23 -8.26 -10.83
CA LEU A 283 -15.98 -7.32 -10.00
C LEU A 283 -15.82 -7.66 -8.51
N ILE A 284 -15.81 -8.95 -8.17
CA ILE A 284 -15.63 -9.41 -6.79
C ILE A 284 -14.26 -9.03 -6.21
N ASP A 285 -13.23 -8.82 -7.03
CA ASP A 285 -11.90 -8.37 -6.58
C ASP A 285 -11.97 -7.01 -5.88
N VAL A 286 -12.87 -6.13 -6.33
CA VAL A 286 -13.08 -4.80 -5.75
C VAL A 286 -13.65 -4.94 -4.33
N PHE A 287 -14.66 -5.78 -4.14
CA PHE A 287 -15.23 -6.03 -2.82
C PHE A 287 -14.20 -6.67 -1.87
N GLY A 288 -13.42 -7.64 -2.37
CA GLY A 288 -12.32 -8.25 -1.63
C GLY A 288 -11.27 -7.22 -1.20
N GLY A 289 -10.92 -6.29 -2.09
CA GLY A 289 -9.99 -5.21 -1.81
C GLY A 289 -10.51 -4.22 -0.75
N VAL A 290 -11.77 -3.79 -0.85
CA VAL A 290 -12.40 -2.91 0.15
C VAL A 290 -12.43 -3.57 1.53
N LEU A 291 -12.87 -4.83 1.60
CA LEU A 291 -12.95 -5.58 2.86
C LEU A 291 -11.55 -5.74 3.48
N THR A 292 -10.57 -6.17 2.69
CA THR A 292 -9.18 -6.33 3.14
C THR A 292 -8.62 -5.03 3.71
N ALA A 293 -8.78 -3.92 2.98
CA ALA A 293 -8.33 -2.61 3.43
C ALA A 293 -9.02 -2.18 4.73
N ALA A 294 -10.35 -2.33 4.82
CA ALA A 294 -11.12 -1.95 6.01
C ALA A 294 -10.69 -2.72 7.26
N CYS A 295 -10.56 -4.05 7.16
CA CYS A 295 -10.10 -4.90 8.26
C CYS A 295 -8.69 -4.53 8.72
N ILE A 296 -7.78 -4.32 7.76
CA ILE A 296 -6.37 -4.01 8.08
C ILE A 296 -6.22 -2.61 8.66
N ILE A 297 -6.92 -1.61 8.13
CA ILE A 297 -6.96 -0.26 8.71
C ILE A 297 -7.45 -0.34 10.15
N TYR A 298 -8.53 -1.08 10.40
CA TYR A 298 -9.10 -1.24 11.73
C TYR A 298 -8.06 -1.80 12.71
N VAL A 299 -7.42 -2.92 12.37
CA VAL A 299 -6.37 -3.54 13.20
C VAL A 299 -5.18 -2.59 13.38
N ALA A 300 -4.70 -1.97 12.29
CA ALA A 300 -3.57 -1.05 12.34
C ALA A 300 -3.82 0.14 13.27
N ARG A 301 -5.05 0.69 13.31
CA ARG A 301 -5.42 1.75 14.26
C ARG A 301 -5.33 1.33 15.71
N GLN A 302 -5.65 0.07 16.03
CA GLN A 302 -5.62 -0.44 17.40
C GLN A 302 -4.17 -0.66 17.87
N VAL A 303 -3.30 -1.12 16.96
CA VAL A 303 -1.91 -1.48 17.30
C VAL A 303 -0.97 -0.26 17.28
N VAL A 304 -1.24 0.75 16.45
CA VAL A 304 -0.39 1.94 16.35
C VAL A 304 -0.69 2.91 17.50
N PRO A 305 0.29 3.20 18.39
CA PRO A 305 0.08 4.07 19.53
C PRO A 305 -0.24 5.50 19.09
N GLY A 306 -1.22 6.13 19.75
CA GLY A 306 -1.60 7.51 19.48
C GLY A 306 -0.78 8.52 20.27
N LYS A 307 0.27 9.07 19.67
CA LYS A 307 0.90 10.33 20.12
C LYS A 307 1.20 11.18 18.89
N GLU A 308 0.58 12.35 18.76
CA GLU A 308 0.94 13.34 17.73
C GLU A 308 2.22 14.07 18.19
N ILE A 309 3.20 14.23 17.30
CA ILE A 309 4.36 15.10 17.54
C ILE A 309 4.00 16.49 17.01
N GLN A 310 3.83 17.47 17.92
CA GLN A 310 3.68 18.87 17.54
C GLN A 310 5.00 19.43 16.96
N ALA A 311 4.86 20.49 16.15
CA ALA A 311 5.90 21.07 15.29
C ALA A 311 7.23 21.40 15.99
N ASP A 312 7.22 21.54 17.31
CA ASP A 312 8.30 22.19 18.06
C ASP A 312 8.98 21.26 19.08
N GLY A 313 8.81 19.93 18.94
CA GLY A 313 9.61 18.96 19.70
C GLY A 313 9.27 18.80 21.19
N VAL A 314 8.21 19.44 21.68
CA VAL A 314 7.71 19.26 23.05
C VAL A 314 6.54 18.27 23.05
N PHE A 315 6.66 17.21 23.85
CA PHE A 315 5.58 16.26 24.10
C PHE A 315 4.64 16.84 25.15
N VAL A 316 3.36 17.05 24.81
CA VAL A 316 2.31 17.29 25.81
C VAL A 316 1.65 15.94 26.12
N ALA A 317 1.60 15.58 27.40
CA ALA A 317 0.86 14.41 27.87
C ALA A 317 -0.64 14.61 27.63
N PRO A 318 -1.46 13.54 27.54
CA PRO A 318 -2.90 13.70 27.41
C PRO A 318 -3.43 14.48 28.61
N GLU A 319 -4.16 15.57 28.38
CA GLU A 319 -5.02 16.16 29.41
C GLU A 319 -5.99 15.07 29.85
N GLN A 320 -5.77 14.54 31.04
CA GLN A 320 -6.81 13.80 31.74
C GLN A 320 -7.94 14.78 32.02
N GLU A 321 -9.16 14.39 31.66
CA GLU A 321 -10.41 15.04 32.07
C GLU A 321 -10.38 15.34 33.57
N MET A 322 -10.10 16.59 33.91
CA MET A 322 -10.40 17.18 35.21
C MET A 322 -11.49 18.22 34.99
N ALA A 323 -12.73 17.75 34.89
CA ALA A 323 -13.91 18.61 34.91
C ALA A 323 -15.10 17.89 35.54
N PHE A 324 -15.05 17.70 36.87
CA PHE A 324 -16.25 17.86 37.70
C PHE A 324 -15.86 18.63 38.96
N SER A 325 -15.99 19.95 38.82
CA SER A 325 -15.80 20.95 39.86
C SER A 325 -16.90 20.81 40.91
N LYS A 326 -16.46 20.74 42.17
CA LYS A 326 -17.26 21.02 43.36
C LYS A 326 -17.77 22.47 43.29
N CYS A 327 -19.09 22.64 43.33
CA CYS A 327 -19.70 23.89 43.77
C CYS A 327 -20.74 23.56 44.84
N SER A 328 -20.34 23.69 46.11
CA SER A 328 -21.26 23.91 47.22
C SER A 328 -20.59 24.89 48.18
N THR A 329 -20.85 26.16 47.93
CA THR A 329 -20.74 27.24 48.90
C THR A 329 -21.80 27.03 49.98
N ASP A 330 -21.40 26.95 51.25
CA ASP A 330 -22.24 27.40 52.36
C ASP A 330 -21.36 27.93 53.50
N MET A 331 -21.77 29.08 54.01
CA MET A 331 -21.00 30.00 54.88
C MET A 331 -20.94 29.57 56.35
N PRO A 332 -19.96 30.04 57.13
CA PRO A 332 -19.97 29.93 58.59
C PRO A 332 -20.76 31.09 59.22
N GLY A 333 -21.84 30.77 59.93
CA GLY A 333 -22.59 31.66 60.83
C GLY A 333 -22.26 31.38 62.30
N LEU A 334 -22.22 32.45 63.09
CA LEU A 334 -21.68 32.58 64.45
C LEU A 334 -22.31 31.69 65.56
N HIS A 335 -21.46 31.37 66.54
CA HIS A 335 -21.73 30.99 67.95
C HIS A 335 -22.50 32.09 68.74
N PRO A 336 -23.08 31.84 69.95
CA PRO A 336 -22.69 30.88 71.00
C PRO A 336 -23.44 29.54 70.99
#